data_AF-A0A7C4BIZ8-F1
#
_entry.id   AF-A0A7C4BIZ8-F1
#
_cell.length_a   1.000
_cell.length_b   1.000
_cell.length_c   1.000
_cell.angle_alpha   90.00
_cell.angle_beta   90.00
_cell.angle_gamma   90.00
#
_symmetry.space_group_name_H-M   'P 1'
#
loop_
_entity.id
_entity.type
_entity.pdbx_description
1 polymer ?
#
loop_
_entity_poly.entity_id
_entity_poly.type
_entity_poly.pdbx_seq_one_letter_code
_entity_poly.pdbx_strand_id
1 'polypeptide(L)'
;MIKGFSAVIIAIETQRPIVPDLVRWRKIKDVHLGLDFLRAFNLGEGVKLRQKVAIIGGGASAFDCARVALRQGASEVHIFCLEEFSEMRVNKEDLEEALLEGVAIHNHKALVHLDEVSDKLQLVFRDVESFEFDELGRLDLKTIPGSERSFFLRRSDICHRTDSGSSLGIQG
;
A
#
# COMPACT_ATOMS: atom_id res chain seq x y z
N MET A 1 7.63 -1.51 25.38
CA MET A 1 7.87 -1.24 23.94
C MET A 1 6.59 -1.52 23.17
N ILE A 2 5.98 -0.50 22.56
CA ILE A 2 4.75 -0.68 21.77
C ILE A 2 5.17 -1.20 20.40
N LYS A 3 4.88 -2.48 20.12
CA LYS A 3 5.12 -3.11 18.81
C LYS A 3 4.20 -2.44 17.77
N GLY A 4 4.74 -1.99 16.64
CA GLY A 4 3.94 -1.64 15.45
C GLY A 4 4.50 -2.35 14.22
N PHE A 5 3.79 -2.26 13.10
CA PHE A 5 3.93 -3.24 12.02
C PHE A 5 4.08 -2.66 10.63
N SER A 6 4.58 -3.50 9.72
CA SER A 6 4.62 -3.22 8.30
C SER A 6 3.35 -3.68 7.60
N ALA A 7 2.87 -2.89 6.66
CA ALA A 7 1.66 -3.18 5.91
C ALA A 7 1.87 -3.05 4.41
N VAL A 8 1.08 -3.80 3.65
CA VAL A 8 0.89 -3.56 2.21
C VAL A 8 -0.47 -2.92 2.03
N ILE A 9 -0.52 -1.76 1.37
CA ILE A 9 -1.76 -1.07 1.03
C ILE A 9 -1.94 -1.15 -0.48
N ILE A 10 -3.02 -1.79 -0.94
CA ILE A 10 -3.34 -1.87 -2.36
C ILE A 10 -4.31 -0.72 -2.68
N ALA A 11 -3.77 0.35 -3.26
CA ALA A 11 -4.47 1.59 -3.58
C ALA A 11 -4.65 1.76 -5.10
N ILE A 12 -5.05 0.68 -5.77
CA ILE A 12 -5.41 0.72 -7.19
C ILE A 12 -6.83 1.29 -7.33
N GLU A 13 -6.98 2.46 -7.94
CA GLU A 13 -8.29 3.06 -8.16
C GLU A 13 -9.13 2.18 -9.09
N THR A 14 -10.41 2.01 -8.76
CA THR A 14 -11.25 0.97 -9.36
C THR A 14 -12.03 1.52 -10.54
N GLN A 15 -11.72 1.04 -11.74
CA GLN A 15 -12.73 0.75 -12.78
C GLN A 15 -12.72 -0.72 -13.22
N ARG A 16 -12.15 -1.62 -12.40
CA ARG A 16 -11.93 -3.07 -12.59
C ARG A 16 -10.56 -3.46 -13.21
N PRO A 17 -9.43 -3.08 -12.59
CA PRO A 17 -8.22 -3.84 -12.82
C PRO A 17 -8.41 -5.23 -12.20
N ILE A 18 -8.66 -6.25 -13.03
CA ILE A 18 -8.62 -7.65 -12.61
C ILE A 18 -7.13 -7.97 -12.39
N VAL A 19 -6.59 -7.56 -11.25
CA VAL A 19 -5.33 -8.12 -10.77
C VAL A 19 -5.69 -9.54 -10.32
N PRO A 20 -5.29 -10.60 -11.06
CA PRO A 20 -5.85 -11.94 -10.89
C PRO A 20 -5.67 -12.46 -9.45
N ASP A 21 -4.56 -12.07 -8.81
CA ASP A 21 -4.21 -12.49 -7.45
C ASP A 21 -4.77 -11.58 -6.33
N LEU A 22 -5.47 -10.49 -6.64
CA LEU A 22 -5.99 -9.56 -5.63
C LEU A 22 -6.97 -10.22 -4.65
N VAL A 23 -7.77 -11.18 -5.14
CA VAL A 23 -8.69 -11.96 -4.30
C VAL A 23 -7.94 -12.81 -3.27
N ARG A 24 -6.74 -13.25 -3.63
CA ARG A 24 -5.85 -14.00 -2.73
C ARG A 24 -5.14 -13.02 -1.78
N TRP A 25 -4.57 -11.94 -2.28
CA TRP A 25 -3.79 -11.00 -1.48
C TRP A 25 -4.60 -10.31 -0.39
N ARG A 26 -5.88 -9.99 -0.63
CA ARG A 26 -6.73 -9.36 0.40
C ARG A 26 -6.95 -10.22 1.66
N LYS A 27 -6.67 -11.53 1.58
CA LYS A 27 -6.83 -12.46 2.71
C LYS A 27 -5.58 -12.55 3.57
N ILE A 28 -4.45 -12.01 3.09
CA ILE A 28 -3.18 -12.04 3.80
C ILE A 28 -3.23 -10.98 4.91
N LYS A 29 -2.92 -11.40 6.14
CA LYS A 29 -2.86 -10.49 7.29
C LYS A 29 -1.80 -9.40 7.02
N ASP A 30 -2.15 -8.16 7.37
CA ASP A 30 -1.40 -6.91 7.15
C ASP A 30 -1.40 -6.40 5.69
N VAL A 31 -2.23 -7.00 4.81
CA VAL A 31 -2.59 -6.44 3.51
C VAL A 31 -3.95 -5.75 3.62
N HIS A 32 -4.01 -4.48 3.24
CA HIS A 32 -5.21 -3.64 3.31
C HIS A 32 -5.55 -3.08 1.94
N LEU A 33 -6.85 -2.91 1.65
CA LEU A 33 -7.28 -2.11 0.52
C LEU A 33 -7.19 -0.63 0.88
N GLY A 34 -6.76 0.22 -0.07
CA GLY A 34 -6.54 1.64 0.17
C GLY A 34 -7.79 2.36 0.69
N LEU A 35 -8.95 2.10 0.08
CA LEU A 35 -10.22 2.70 0.52
C LEU A 35 -10.59 2.26 1.95
N ASP A 36 -10.42 0.99 2.28
CA ASP A 36 -10.71 0.47 3.62
C ASP A 36 -9.75 1.06 4.66
N PHE A 37 -8.48 1.21 4.31
CA PHE A 37 -7.46 1.83 5.15
C PHE A 37 -7.78 3.30 5.44
N LEU A 38 -8.11 4.09 4.40
CA LEU A 38 -8.50 5.49 4.53
C LEU A 38 -9.80 5.63 5.33
N ARG A 39 -10.78 4.76 5.10
CA ARG A 39 -12.04 4.74 5.85
C ARG A 39 -11.80 4.45 7.34
N ALA A 40 -10.98 3.46 7.67
CA ALA A 40 -10.66 3.12 9.06
C ALA A 40 -9.96 4.29 9.77
N PHE A 41 -9.04 4.98 9.09
CA PHE A 41 -8.41 6.19 9.62
C PHE A 41 -9.44 7.30 9.92
N ASN A 42 -10.33 7.58 8.96
CA ASN A 42 -11.35 8.63 9.11
C ASN A 42 -12.38 8.32 10.22
N LEU A 43 -12.62 7.04 10.51
CA LEU A 43 -13.49 6.60 11.62
C LEU A 43 -12.77 6.55 12.98
N GLY A 44 -11.47 6.86 13.02
CA GLY A 44 -10.66 6.74 14.25
C GLY A 44 -10.33 5.29 14.63
N GLU A 45 -10.64 4.32 13.77
CA GLU A 45 -10.30 2.89 13.91
C GLU A 45 -8.85 2.59 13.45
N GLY A 46 -8.01 3.63 13.45
CA GLY A 46 -6.73 3.65 12.77
C GLY A 46 -5.76 2.57 13.24
N VAL A 47 -5.09 1.95 12.27
CA VAL A 47 -4.02 0.98 12.49
C VAL A 47 -2.72 1.71 12.86
N LYS A 48 -2.04 1.31 13.94
CA LYS A 48 -0.69 1.81 14.29
C LYS A 48 0.38 1.18 13.40
N LEU A 49 0.66 1.83 12.28
CA LEU A 49 1.78 1.53 11.40
C LEU A 49 3.04 2.15 12.00
N ARG A 50 3.98 1.38 12.54
CA ARG A 50 5.24 1.94 13.12
C ARG A 50 6.50 1.50 12.41
N GLN A 51 6.37 0.77 11.31
CA GLN A 51 7.50 0.29 10.51
C GLN A 51 7.32 0.70 9.05
N LYS A 52 7.85 -0.12 8.14
CA LYS A 52 7.88 0.08 6.69
C LYS A 52 6.52 -0.25 6.05
N VAL A 53 6.02 0.60 5.17
CA VAL A 53 4.74 0.41 4.46
C VAL A 53 5.00 0.40 2.96
N ALA A 54 4.43 -0.58 2.24
CA ALA A 54 4.40 -0.59 0.78
C ALA A 54 3.00 -0.26 0.29
N ILE A 55 2.89 0.65 -0.67
CA ILE A 55 1.65 1.09 -1.28
C ILE A 55 1.72 0.75 -2.77
N ILE A 56 0.70 0.07 -3.29
CA ILE A 56 0.62 -0.35 -4.68
C ILE A 56 -0.41 0.52 -5.39
N GLY A 57 0.02 1.32 -6.36
CA GLY A 57 -0.80 2.25 -7.13
C GLY A 57 -0.12 3.62 -7.31
N GLY A 58 -0.47 4.35 -8.36
CA GLY A 58 0.09 5.68 -8.69
C GLY A 58 -0.89 6.85 -8.69
N GLY A 59 -2.17 6.61 -8.35
CA GLY A 59 -3.22 7.63 -8.34
C GLY A 59 -3.35 8.40 -7.01
N ALA A 60 -4.30 9.34 -6.95
CA ALA A 60 -4.54 10.19 -5.77
C ALA A 60 -4.73 9.35 -4.49
N SER A 61 -5.49 8.26 -4.58
CA SER A 61 -5.71 7.34 -3.46
C SER A 61 -4.42 6.76 -2.86
N ALA A 62 -3.37 6.54 -3.69
CA ALA A 62 -2.08 6.04 -3.20
C ALA A 62 -1.33 7.09 -2.38
N PHE A 63 -1.38 8.35 -2.80
CA PHE A 63 -0.79 9.47 -2.09
C PHE A 63 -1.51 9.77 -0.78
N ASP A 64 -2.85 9.72 -0.78
CA ASP A 64 -3.63 9.83 0.45
C ASP A 64 -3.28 8.71 1.44
N CYS A 65 -3.14 7.47 0.95
CA CYS A 65 -2.70 6.35 1.78
C CYS A 65 -1.30 6.58 2.35
N ALA A 66 -0.37 7.14 1.56
CA ALA A 66 0.99 7.43 2.00
C ALA A 66 1.03 8.44 3.13
N ARG A 67 0.30 9.55 2.99
CA ARG A 67 0.21 10.60 4.00
C ARG A 67 -0.47 10.11 5.27
N VAL A 68 -1.54 9.31 5.15
CA VAL A 68 -2.18 8.68 6.30
C VAL A 68 -1.23 7.68 6.98
N ALA A 69 -0.46 6.89 6.23
CA ALA A 69 0.52 5.98 6.80
C ALA A 69 1.60 6.71 7.62
N LEU A 70 2.12 7.83 7.10
CA LEU A 70 3.05 8.69 7.83
C LEU A 70 2.42 9.26 9.11
N ARG A 71 1.19 9.77 9.04
CA ARG A 71 0.44 10.27 10.21
C ARG A 71 0.20 9.20 11.28
N GLN A 72 0.02 7.95 10.85
CA GLN A 72 -0.14 6.79 11.74
C GLN A 72 1.17 6.30 12.35
N GLY A 73 2.30 6.92 11.99
CA GLY A 73 3.62 6.72 12.58
C GLY A 73 4.55 5.80 11.79
N ALA A 74 4.26 5.55 10.50
CA ALA A 74 5.11 4.69 9.68
C ALA A 74 6.51 5.30 9.58
N SER A 75 7.55 4.46 9.74
CA SER A 75 8.94 4.93 9.71
C SER A 75 9.48 5.10 8.29
N GLU A 76 8.87 4.41 7.32
CA GLU A 76 9.29 4.39 5.93
C GLU A 76 8.06 4.04 5.07
N VAL A 77 7.78 4.84 4.04
CA VAL A 77 6.61 4.65 3.17
C VAL A 77 7.08 4.61 1.72
N HIS A 78 6.65 3.56 1.01
CA HIS A 78 7.01 3.33 -0.39
C HIS A 78 5.78 3.27 -1.25
N ILE A 79 5.73 4.03 -2.33
CA ILE A 79 4.75 3.90 -3.40
C ILE A 79 5.40 3.15 -4.56
N PHE A 80 4.75 2.10 -5.05
CA PHE A 80 5.11 1.37 -6.26
C PHE A 80 4.01 1.59 -7.30
N CYS A 81 4.38 2.13 -8.46
CA CYS A 81 3.43 2.52 -9.51
C CYS A 81 3.90 2.06 -10.90
N LEU A 82 2.95 1.98 -11.83
CA LEU A 82 3.22 1.54 -13.20
C LEU A 82 3.71 2.70 -14.06
N GLU A 83 3.16 3.88 -13.78
CA GLU A 83 3.37 5.15 -14.47
C GLU A 83 4.81 5.64 -14.32
N GLU A 84 5.35 6.27 -15.38
CA GLU A 84 6.49 7.16 -15.22
C GLU A 84 6.08 8.41 -14.42
N PHE A 85 7.04 9.09 -13.80
CA PHE A 85 6.82 10.36 -13.09
C PHE A 85 6.05 11.39 -13.93
N SER A 86 6.33 11.46 -15.24
CA SER A 86 5.69 12.40 -16.17
C SER A 86 4.22 12.06 -16.46
N GLU A 87 3.82 10.81 -16.22
CA GLU A 87 2.51 10.25 -16.53
C GLU A 87 1.64 10.02 -15.28
N MET A 88 2.19 10.30 -14.09
CA MET A 88 1.45 10.20 -12.84
C MET A 88 0.26 11.18 -12.86
N ARG A 89 -0.92 10.68 -12.50
CA ARG A 89 -2.18 11.47 -12.49
C ARG A 89 -2.33 12.36 -11.26
N VAL A 90 -1.21 12.72 -10.64
CA VAL A 90 -1.16 13.46 -9.39
C VAL A 90 -0.57 14.83 -9.68
N ASN A 91 -1.10 15.86 -9.02
CA ASN A 91 -0.63 17.22 -9.24
C ASN A 91 0.84 17.31 -8.79
N LYS A 92 1.61 18.17 -9.46
CA LYS A 92 3.04 18.30 -9.19
C LYS A 92 3.30 18.71 -7.74
N GLU A 93 2.45 19.57 -7.19
CA GLU A 93 2.52 20.03 -5.80
C GLU A 93 2.34 18.86 -4.82
N ASP A 94 1.33 18.01 -5.01
CA ASP A 94 1.07 16.84 -4.16
C ASP A 94 2.24 15.84 -4.19
N LEU A 95 2.85 15.70 -5.36
CA LEU A 95 4.02 14.84 -5.58
C LEU A 95 5.27 15.39 -4.87
N GLU A 96 5.53 16.69 -5.01
CA GLU A 96 6.62 17.38 -4.32
C GLU A 96 6.44 17.33 -2.79
N GLU A 97 5.23 17.56 -2.30
CA GLU A 97 4.91 17.44 -0.87
C GLU A 97 5.15 16.02 -0.36
N ALA A 98 4.70 14.99 -1.08
CA ALA A 98 4.94 13.60 -0.68
C ALA A 98 6.44 13.26 -0.60
N LEU A 99 7.23 13.74 -1.56
CA LEU A 99 8.69 13.57 -1.53
C LEU A 99 9.32 14.32 -0.35
N LEU A 100 8.86 15.54 -0.04
CA LEU A 100 9.32 16.33 1.11
C LEU A 100 8.95 15.68 2.45
N GLU A 101 7.79 15.03 2.53
CA GLU A 101 7.35 14.23 3.67
C GLU A 101 8.12 12.89 3.81
N GLY A 102 8.98 12.55 2.85
CA GLY A 102 9.87 11.38 2.88
C GLY A 102 9.28 10.11 2.26
N VAL A 103 8.24 10.23 1.43
CA VAL A 103 7.68 9.10 0.67
C VAL A 103 8.65 8.70 -0.45
N ALA A 104 9.03 7.43 -0.51
CA ALA A 104 9.85 6.89 -1.58
C ALA A 104 8.97 6.39 -2.74
N ILE A 105 9.18 6.91 -3.95
CA ILE A 105 8.38 6.55 -5.13
C ILE A 105 9.20 5.65 -6.05
N HIS A 106 8.61 4.53 -6.45
CA HIS A 106 9.20 3.50 -7.29
C HIS A 106 8.37 3.36 -8.56
N ASN A 107 8.68 4.16 -9.57
CA ASN A 107 8.05 4.12 -10.90
C ASN A 107 8.44 2.86 -11.68
N HIS A 108 7.64 2.53 -12.70
CA HIS A 108 7.80 1.34 -13.54
C HIS A 108 7.91 0.03 -12.77
N LYS A 109 7.16 -0.13 -11.66
CA LYS A 109 7.14 -1.35 -10.85
C LYS A 109 5.76 -1.98 -10.84
N ALA A 110 5.65 -3.17 -11.42
CA ALA A 110 4.48 -4.02 -11.33
C ALA A 110 4.65 -5.08 -10.24
N LEU A 111 3.74 -5.13 -9.27
CA LEU A 111 3.68 -6.24 -8.30
C LEU A 111 3.18 -7.50 -9.02
N VAL A 112 4.03 -8.53 -9.10
CA VAL A 112 3.69 -9.80 -9.77
C VAL A 112 3.42 -10.94 -8.79
N HIS A 113 4.06 -10.92 -7.62
CA HIS A 113 3.79 -11.89 -6.55
C HIS A 113 3.80 -11.22 -5.18
N LEU A 114 2.95 -11.71 -4.28
CA LEU A 114 2.94 -11.36 -2.87
C LEU A 114 2.74 -12.65 -2.07
N ASP A 115 3.75 -12.99 -1.29
CA ASP A 115 3.82 -14.25 -0.55
C ASP A 115 4.21 -14.02 0.91
N GLU A 116 3.71 -14.91 1.78
CA GLU A 116 4.12 -14.98 3.18
C GLU A 116 5.33 -15.91 3.30
N VAL A 117 6.49 -15.36 3.67
CA VAL A 117 7.75 -16.11 3.82
C VAL A 117 8.25 -15.94 5.25
N SER A 118 8.04 -16.98 6.06
CA SER A 118 8.34 -17.00 7.50
C SER A 118 7.64 -15.84 8.24
N ASP A 119 8.41 -14.91 8.80
CA ASP A 119 7.95 -13.73 9.55
C ASP A 119 7.83 -12.48 8.66
N LYS A 120 7.88 -12.63 7.33
CA LYS A 120 7.91 -11.52 6.37
C LYS A 120 6.85 -11.66 5.29
N LEU A 121 6.44 -10.53 4.73
CA LEU A 121 5.79 -10.46 3.43
C LEU A 121 6.87 -10.20 2.38
N GLN A 122 6.91 -11.04 1.36
CA GLN A 122 7.74 -10.86 0.18
C GLN A 122 6.87 -10.31 -0.96
N LEU A 123 7.21 -9.11 -1.43
CA LEU A 123 6.61 -8.51 -2.61
C LEU A 123 7.62 -8.65 -3.75
N VAL A 124 7.23 -9.31 -4.84
CA VAL A 124 8.07 -9.46 -6.04
C VAL A 124 7.55 -8.51 -7.10
N PHE A 125 8.42 -7.60 -7.52
CA PHE A 125 8.14 -6.63 -8.57
C PHE A 125 8.87 -6.99 -9.86
N ARG A 126 8.27 -6.65 -11.00
CA ARG A 126 8.95 -6.57 -12.30
C ARG A 126 8.93 -5.16 -12.83
N ASP A 127 9.90 -4.85 -13.68
CA ASP A 127 9.92 -3.61 -14.43
C ASP A 127 8.81 -3.62 -15.48
N VAL A 128 8.13 -2.49 -15.60
CA VAL A 128 7.05 -2.27 -16.57
C VAL A 128 7.67 -1.95 -17.93
N GLU A 129 7.31 -2.73 -18.95
CA GLU A 129 7.67 -2.44 -20.36
C GLU A 129 6.64 -1.49 -20.98
N SER A 130 5.35 -1.78 -20.79
CA SER A 130 4.24 -0.94 -21.21
C SER A 130 2.99 -1.31 -20.42
N PHE A 131 2.10 -0.35 -20.23
CA PHE A 131 0.79 -0.60 -19.66
C PHE A 131 -0.24 0.33 -20.31
N GLU A 132 -1.45 -0.18 -20.52
CA GLU A 132 -2.57 0.59 -21.04
C GLU A 132 -3.84 0.19 -20.29
N PHE A 133 -4.77 1.14 -20.15
CA PHE A 133 -6.10 0.84 -19.69
C PHE A 133 -7.04 0.85 -20.90
N ASP A 134 -7.76 -0.25 -21.12
CA ASP A 134 -8.77 -0.29 -22.17
C ASP A 134 -9.98 0.60 -21.84
N GLU A 135 -10.90 0.74 -22.79
CA GLU A 135 -12.13 1.55 -22.61
C GLU A 135 -13.02 1.08 -21.44
N LEU A 136 -12.82 -0.14 -20.95
CA LEU A 136 -13.53 -0.73 -19.82
C LEU A 136 -12.73 -0.62 -18.51
N GLY A 137 -11.58 0.07 -18.53
CA GLY A 137 -10.70 0.26 -17.38
C GLY A 137 -9.89 -0.98 -17.00
N ARG A 138 -9.80 -1.99 -17.87
CA ARG A 138 -8.95 -3.16 -17.64
C ARG A 138 -7.51 -2.82 -18.00
N LEU A 139 -6.61 -3.20 -17.12
CA LEU A 139 -5.18 -3.04 -17.29
C LEU A 139 -4.64 -4.13 -18.25
N ASP A 140 -4.13 -3.73 -19.40
CA ASP A 140 -3.18 -4.52 -20.20
C ASP A 140 -1.76 -4.14 -19.76
N LEU A 141 -0.99 -5.10 -19.27
CA LEU A 141 0.32 -4.87 -18.66
C LEU A 141 1.34 -5.83 -19.24
N LYS A 142 2.41 -5.26 -19.82
CA LYS A 142 3.61 -5.99 -20.23
C LYS A 142 4.75 -5.64 -19.29
N THR A 143 5.44 -6.69 -18.84
CA THR A 143 6.57 -6.57 -17.91
C THR A 143 7.82 -7.16 -18.54
N ILE A 144 8.98 -6.65 -18.17
CA ILE A 144 10.28 -7.12 -18.67
C ILE A 144 10.65 -8.43 -17.95
N PRO A 145 10.73 -9.58 -18.65
CA PRO A 145 11.15 -10.84 -18.02
C PRO A 145 12.60 -10.75 -17.48
N GLY A 146 12.90 -11.35 -16.33
CA GLY A 146 14.24 -11.32 -15.72
C GLY A 146 14.53 -10.06 -14.88
N SER A 147 13.59 -9.10 -14.84
CA SER A 147 13.71 -7.88 -14.03
C SER A 147 13.24 -8.05 -12.59
N GLU A 148 12.97 -9.27 -12.12
CA GLU A 148 12.38 -9.52 -10.82
C GLU A 148 13.22 -8.94 -9.68
N ARG A 149 12.57 -8.19 -8.79
CA ARG A 149 13.17 -7.65 -7.55
C ARG A 149 12.25 -7.91 -6.38
N SER A 150 12.82 -8.39 -5.28
CA SER A 150 12.08 -8.64 -4.04
C SER A 150 12.18 -7.46 -3.09
N PHE A 151 11.06 -7.12 -2.47
CA PHE A 151 10.95 -6.16 -1.40
C PHE A 151 10.31 -6.84 -0.20
N PHE A 152 10.93 -6.70 0.97
CA PHE A 152 10.52 -7.44 2.17
C PHE A 152 9.96 -6.50 3.23
N LEU A 153 8.83 -6.89 3.81
CA LEU A 153 8.21 -6.24 4.96
C LEU A 153 8.21 -7.21 6.14
N ARG A 154 8.68 -6.77 7.31
CA ARG A 154 8.61 -7.58 8.53
C ARG A 154 7.19 -7.56 9.09
N ARG A 155 6.63 -8.73 9.36
CA ARG A 155 5.36 -8.79 10.07
C ARG A 155 5.59 -8.42 11.52
N SER A 156 4.57 -7.85 12.15
CA SER A 156 4.57 -7.78 13.61
C SER A 156 3.75 -8.91 14.19
N ASP A 157 4.18 -9.38 15.36
CA ASP A 157 3.45 -10.39 16.12
C ASP A 157 2.08 -9.91 16.63
N ILE A 158 1.77 -8.60 16.58
CA ILE A 158 0.59 -8.03 17.24
C ILE A 158 -0.09 -6.99 16.34
N CYS A 159 -1.12 -7.42 15.62
CA CYS A 159 -2.16 -6.53 15.10
C CYS A 159 -3.37 -6.67 16.03
N HIS A 160 -3.38 -5.92 17.14
CA HIS A 160 -4.63 -5.70 17.85
C HIS A 160 -5.33 -4.55 17.15
N ARG A 161 -6.41 -4.90 16.45
CA ARG A 161 -7.51 -3.98 16.16
C ARG A 161 -7.89 -3.36 17.52
N THR A 162 -7.58 -2.08 17.74
CA THR A 162 -8.15 -1.38 18.89
C THR A 162 -9.60 -1.14 18.54
N ASP A 163 -10.46 -2.07 18.94
CA ASP A 163 -11.90 -1.86 18.96
C ASP A 163 -12.13 -0.63 19.83
N SER A 164 -12.56 0.48 19.23
CA SER A 164 -13.13 1.63 19.93
C SER A 164 -14.52 1.27 20.44
N GLY A 165 -14.58 0.25 21.32
CA GLY A 165 -15.76 -0.15 22.06
C GLY A 165 -15.65 0.38 23.48
N SER A 166 -16.42 1.43 23.77
CA SER A 166 -16.67 1.98 25.09
C SER A 166 -16.97 0.92 26.16
N SER A 167 -16.30 1.00 27.30
CA SER A 167 -16.97 0.81 28.59
C SER A 167 -16.30 1.68 29.65
N LEU A 168 -16.95 2.81 29.94
CA LEU A 168 -16.99 3.36 31.30
C LEU A 168 -17.32 2.22 32.27
N GLY A 169 -16.58 2.10 33.37
CA GLY A 169 -16.80 1.05 34.36
C GLY A 169 -15.88 1.11 35.56
N ILE A 170 -15.98 2.20 36.32
CA ILE A 170 -16.02 2.28 37.79
C ILE A 170 -14.97 1.51 38.60
N GLN A 171 -14.22 2.29 39.39
CA GLN A 171 -13.50 1.87 40.59
C GLN A 171 -14.36 1.00 41.52
N GLY A 172 -13.82 -0.13 41.96
CA GLY A 172 -14.34 -0.94 43.08
C GLY A 172 -13.26 -1.88 43.56
#